data_AF-A0A5K1E244-F1
#
_entry.id   AF-A0A5K1E244-F1
#
_cell.length_a   1.000
_cell.length_b   1.000
_cell.length_c   1.000
_cell.angle_alpha   90.00
_cell.angle_beta   90.00
_cell.angle_gamma   90.00
#
_symmetry.space_group_name_H-M   'P 1'
#
loop_
_entity.id
_entity.type
_entity.pdbx_description
1 polymer ?
#
loop_
_entity_poly.entity_id
_entity_poly.type
_entity_poly.pdbx_seq_one_letter_code
_entity_poly.pdbx_strand_id
1 'polypeptide(L)' 'WLDCPPYGKHIFNIIPSKVPLSESFNEYVVPGKRYNIRRVIDKQRIAGRE' A
#
# COMPACT_ATOMS: atom_id res chain seq x y z
N TRP A 1 7.94 8.05 3.35
CA TRP A 1 6.90 7.00 3.45
C TRP A 1 5.52 7.57 3.75
N LEU A 2 5.35 8.43 4.77
CA LEU A 2 4.04 8.94 5.20
C LEU A 2 3.30 9.77 4.14
N ASP A 3 4.04 10.54 3.34
CA ASP A 3 3.45 11.37 2.27
C ASP A 3 3.72 10.82 0.87
N CYS A 4 4.34 9.64 0.79
CA CYS A 4 4.50 8.92 -0.47
C CYS A 4 3.16 8.24 -0.83
N PRO A 5 2.69 8.37 -2.09
CA PRO A 5 1.52 7.64 -2.57
C PRO A 5 1.63 6.13 -2.29
N PRO A 6 0.52 5.44 -1.96
CA PRO A 6 0.58 4.01 -1.64
C PRO A 6 1.02 3.14 -2.82
N TYR A 7 0.55 3.47 -4.02
CA TYR A 7 0.84 2.79 -5.27
C TYR A 7 0.82 3.79 -6.42
N GLY A 8 1.53 3.46 -7.50
CA GLY A 8 1.55 4.22 -8.74
C GLY A 8 0.57 3.67 -9.78
N LYS A 9 0.73 4.14 -11.01
CA LYS A 9 -0.02 3.65 -12.16
C LYS A 9 0.41 2.23 -12.53
N HIS A 10 -0.50 1.45 -13.09
CA HIS A 10 -0.18 0.15 -13.67
C HIS A 10 0.76 0.35 -14.87
N ILE A 11 1.86 -0.39 -14.91
CA ILE A 11 2.85 -0.36 -15.98
C ILE A 11 3.05 -1.80 -16.44
N PHE A 12 2.54 -2.13 -17.63
CA PHE A 12 2.49 -3.50 -18.17
C PHE A 12 1.79 -4.49 -17.24
N ASN A 13 2.55 -5.29 -16.48
CA ASN A 13 2.04 -6.28 -15.53
C ASN A 13 2.49 -5.95 -14.08
N ILE A 14 2.95 -4.72 -13.84
CA ILE A 14 3.52 -4.30 -12.56
C ILE A 14 2.71 -3.12 -12.03
N ILE A 15 2.31 -3.22 -10.76
CA ILE A 15 1.81 -2.09 -9.99
C ILE A 15 2.91 -1.69 -9.01
N PRO A 16 3.62 -0.58 -9.26
CA PRO A 16 4.61 -0.09 -8.32
C PRO A 16 3.91 0.31 -7.04
N SER A 17 4.42 -0.14 -5.89
CA SER A 17 3.91 0.23 -4.58
C SER A 17 5.05 0.57 -3.64
N LYS A 18 4.82 1.49 -2.71
CA LYS A 18 5.78 1.71 -1.62
C LYS A 18 5.79 0.49 -0.70
N VAL A 19 6.88 0.29 0.04
CA VAL A 19 7.00 -0.84 0.98
C VAL A 19 5.85 -0.83 2.01
N PRO A 20 5.06 -1.92 2.12
CA PRO A 20 4.09 -2.06 3.20
C PRO A 20 4.82 -2.27 4.52
N LEU A 21 4.32 -1.65 5.60
CA LEU A 21 4.85 -1.83 6.95
C LEU A 21 4.02 -2.87 7.70
N SER A 22 4.71 -3.70 8.48
CA SER A 22 4.07 -4.64 9.40
C SER A 22 3.43 -3.93 10.59
N GLU A 23 2.65 -4.69 11.36
CA GLU A 23 2.03 -4.25 12.59
C GLU A 23 3.04 -3.75 13.64
N SER A 24 4.30 -4.16 13.56
CA SER A 24 5.41 -3.67 14.40
C SER A 24 5.63 -2.15 14.30
N PHE A 25 5.14 -1.51 13.22
CA PHE A 25 5.24 -0.07 13.01
C PHE A 25 3.99 0.71 13.46
N ASN A 26 2.96 0.04 14.01
CA ASN A 26 1.68 0.68 14.33
C ASN A 26 1.82 1.79 15.39
N GLU A 27 2.74 1.66 16.34
CA GLU A 27 3.01 2.68 17.36
C GLU A 27 3.73 3.92 16.79
N TYR A 28 4.41 3.77 15.65
CA TYR A 28 5.18 4.84 15.01
C TYR A 28 4.43 5.49 13.84
N VAL A 29 3.28 4.93 13.43
CA VAL A 29 2.50 5.38 12.27
C VAL A 29 1.05 5.62 12.66
N VAL A 30 0.60 6.86 12.47
CA VAL A 30 -0.78 7.28 12.75
C VAL A 30 -1.80 6.40 12.01
N PRO A 31 -2.93 6.02 12.62
CA PRO A 31 -3.88 5.05 12.05
C PRO A 31 -4.30 5.32 10.59
N GLY A 32 -4.50 6.59 10.22
CA GLY A 32 -4.91 6.99 8.86
C GLY A 32 -3.82 6.85 7.79
N LYS A 33 -2.55 6.68 8.18
CA LYS A 33 -1.40 6.55 7.27
C LYS A 33 -0.85 5.13 7.21
N ARG A 34 -1.36 4.19 8.02
CA ARG A 34 -0.92 2.79 8.05
C ARG A 34 -1.18 2.10 6.72
N TYR A 35 -0.19 1.37 6.24
CA TYR A 35 -0.21 0.70 4.94
C TYR A 35 0.48 -0.66 5.08
N ASN A 36 -0.32 -1.72 5.21
CA ASN A 36 0.13 -3.10 5.35
C ASN A 36 -0.15 -3.91 4.07
N ILE A 37 0.44 -5.10 3.97
CA ILE A 37 0.37 -5.92 2.75
C ILE A 37 -1.08 -6.32 2.39
N ARG A 38 -1.91 -6.65 3.39
CA ARG A 38 -3.33 -7.00 3.18
C ARG A 38 -4.08 -5.86 2.49
N ARG A 39 -3.92 -4.63 2.99
CA ARG A 39 -4.51 -3.42 2.39
C ARG A 39 -3.99 -3.13 0.99
N VAL A 40 -2.75 -3.51 0.66
CA VAL A 40 -2.22 -3.36 -0.70
C VAL A 40 -3.03 -4.24 -1.65
N ILE A 41 -3.11 -5.53 -1.36
CA ILE A 41 -3.77 -6.54 -2.19
C ILE A 41 -5.25 -6.19 -2.36
N ASP A 42 -5.97 -5.94 -1.26
CA ASP A 42 -7.41 -5.64 -1.30
C ASP A 42 -7.70 -4.41 -2.17
N LYS A 43 -6.87 -3.36 -2.08
CA LYS A 43 -7.03 -2.16 -2.90
C LYS A 43 -6.75 -2.39 -4.39
N GLN A 44 -5.83 -3.30 -4.75
CA GLN A 44 -5.59 -3.63 -6.16
C GLN A 44 -6.73 -4.47 -6.73
N ARG A 45 -7.24 -5.44 -5.95
CA ARG A 45 -8.40 -6.27 -6.32
C ARG A 45 -9.66 -5.44 -6.54
N ILE A 46 -10.02 -4.58 -5.58
CA ILE A 46 -11.18 -3.68 -5.71
C ILE A 46 -11.06 -2.77 -6.93
N ALA A 47 -9.84 -2.41 -7.30
CA ALA A 47 -9.59 -1.58 -8.47
C ALA A 47 -9.49 -2.37 -9.79
N GLY A 48 -9.70 -3.69 -9.80
CA GLY A 48 -9.64 -4.54 -10.98
C GLY A 48 -8.27 -4.56 -11.66
N ARG A 49 -7.19 -4.51 -10.87
CA ARG A 49 -5.80 -4.53 -11.38
C ARG A 49 -5.05 -5.82 -11.01
N GLU A 50 -5.77 -6.90 -10.79
CA GLU A 50 -5.19 -8.23 -10.63
C GLU A 50 -4.98 -8.94 -11.98
#